data_AF-A0A2V5YG59-F1
#
_entry.id   AF-A0A2V5YG59-F1
#
_cell.length_a   1.000
_cell.length_b   1.000
_cell.length_c   1.000
_cell.angle_alpha   90.00
_cell.angle_beta   90.00
_cell.angle_gamma   90.00
#
_symmetry.space_group_name_H-M   'P 1'
#
loop_
_entity.id
_entity.type
_entity.pdbx_description
1 polymer ?
#
loop_
_entity_poly.entity_id
_entity_poly.type
_entity_poly.pdbx_seq_one_letter_code
_entity_poly.pdbx_strand_id
1 'polypeptide(L)' 'MSDPKGEVIQRYDLLHRGAGPKGTDIARPAEFLIDSSGIIRWVNLTENIAVRARPEQVLEAFEQGEQVTPQ' A
#
# COMPACT_ATOMS: atom_id res chain seq x y z
N MET A 1 -1.21 -4.32 -13.19
CA MET A 1 -1.89 -3.03 -13.48
C MET A 1 -0.81 -2.01 -13.76
N SER A 2 -1.01 -1.08 -14.70
CA SER A 2 -0.06 0.00 -14.99
C SER A 2 -0.73 1.35 -14.72
N ASP A 3 -0.04 2.27 -14.04
CA ASP A 3 -0.48 3.64 -13.78
C ASP A 3 0.48 4.65 -14.47
N PRO A 4 0.45 4.74 -15.81
CA PRO A 4 1.43 5.53 -16.56
C PRO A 4 1.26 7.05 -16.36
N LYS A 5 0.11 7.49 -15.85
CA LYS A 5 -0.19 8.91 -15.58
C LYS A 5 -0.02 9.30 -14.11
N GLY A 6 0.22 8.32 -13.22
CA GLY A 6 0.33 8.55 -11.79
C GLY A 6 -1.00 8.96 -11.12
N GLU A 7 -2.13 8.80 -11.80
CA GLU A 7 -3.44 9.25 -11.29
C GLU A 7 -3.89 8.40 -10.10
N VAL A 8 -3.54 7.10 -10.10
CA VAL A 8 -3.91 6.19 -9.02
C VAL A 8 -3.04 6.49 -7.81
N ILE A 9 -1.72 6.53 -7.97
CA ILE A 9 -0.82 6.79 -6.83
C ILE A 9 -1.03 8.18 -6.23
N GLN A 10 -1.49 9.17 -7.01
CA GLN A 10 -1.87 10.47 -6.47
C GLN A 10 -3.16 10.39 -5.62
N ARG A 11 -4.18 9.65 -6.07
CA ARG A 11 -5.45 9.50 -5.32
C ARG A 11 -5.27 8.83 -3.98
N TYR A 12 -4.32 7.92 -3.87
CA TYR A 12 -3.99 7.21 -2.63
C TYR A 12 -2.89 7.91 -1.80
N ASP A 13 -2.48 9.13 -2.16
CA ASP A 13 -1.41 9.89 -1.50
C ASP A 13 -0.06 9.14 -1.43
N LEU A 14 0.22 8.37 -2.49
CA LEU A 14 1.44 7.56 -2.64
C LEU A 14 2.46 8.19 -3.59
N LEU A 15 2.16 9.36 -4.16
CA LEU A 15 3.07 10.06 -5.05
C LEU A 15 4.26 10.63 -4.26
N HIS A 16 5.44 10.07 -4.47
CA HIS A 16 6.68 10.55 -3.88
C HIS A 16 7.46 11.39 -4.90
N ARG A 17 7.26 12.70 -4.82
CA ARG A 17 7.82 13.64 -5.79
C ARG A 17 9.34 13.69 -5.73
N GLY A 18 9.99 13.61 -6.90
CA GLY A 18 11.44 13.76 -7.02
C GLY A 18 12.30 12.65 -6.40
N ALA A 19 11.70 11.56 -5.88
CA ALA A 19 12.42 10.53 -5.16
C ALA A 19 12.98 9.41 -6.04
N GLY A 20 12.64 9.41 -7.33
CA GLY A 20 13.18 8.48 -8.31
C GLY A 20 14.53 8.92 -8.88
N PRO A 21 15.18 8.04 -9.65
CA PRO A 21 16.36 8.40 -10.43
C PRO A 21 16.09 9.66 -11.26
N LYS A 22 17.05 10.59 -11.27
CA LYS A 22 16.99 11.88 -11.98
C LYS A 22 15.87 12.83 -11.51
N GLY A 23 15.36 12.66 -10.28
CA GLY A 23 14.31 13.54 -9.74
C GLY A 23 12.94 13.25 -10.35
N THR A 24 12.73 12.03 -10.87
CA THR A 24 11.42 11.61 -11.37
C THR A 24 10.49 11.32 -10.20
N ASP A 25 9.21 11.63 -10.35
CA ASP A 25 8.19 11.22 -9.40
C ASP A 25 8.00 9.70 -9.44
N ILE A 26 7.93 9.08 -8.28
CA ILE A 26 7.74 7.64 -8.15
C ILE A 26 6.66 7.33 -7.13
N ALA A 27 6.10 6.12 -7.21
CA ALA A 27 5.26 5.62 -6.13
C ALA A 27 6.13 5.32 -4.90
N ARG A 28 5.71 5.80 -3.72
CA ARG A 28 6.25 5.26 -2.47
C ARG A 28 5.74 3.82 -2.28
N PRO A 29 6.51 2.96 -1.62
CA PRO A 29 6.05 1.62 -1.29
C PRO A 29 4.86 1.68 -0.33
N ALA A 30 3.82 0.92 -0.66
CA ALA A 30 2.63 0.80 0.15
C ALA A 30 1.93 -0.53 -0.12
N GLU A 31 1.33 -1.10 0.92
CA GLU A 31 0.50 -2.29 0.83
C GLU A 31 -0.86 -2.03 1.49
N PHE A 32 -1.93 -2.46 0.82
CA PHE A 32 -3.30 -2.32 1.29
C PHE A 32 -3.97 -3.69 1.28
N LEU A 33 -4.59 -4.06 2.41
CA LEU A 33 -5.49 -5.20 2.46
C LEU A 33 -6.93 -4.70 2.34
N ILE A 34 -7.64 -5.17 1.31
CA ILE A 34 -9.02 -4.78 1.02
C ILE A 34 -9.89 -6.03 1.12
N ASP A 35 -10.99 -5.95 1.87
CA ASP A 35 -11.94 -7.06 1.99
C ASP A 35 -12.89 -7.17 0.78
N SER A 36 -13.75 -8.18 0.77
CA SER A 36 -14.72 -8.41 -0.32
C SER A 36 -15.78 -7.31 -0.47
N SER A 37 -15.98 -6.48 0.57
CA SER A 37 -16.87 -5.31 0.53
C SER A 37 -16.19 -4.06 -0.01
N GLY A 38 -14.89 -4.13 -0.30
CA GLY A 38 -14.09 -3.00 -0.78
C GLY A 38 -13.56 -2.10 0.34
N ILE A 39 -13.62 -2.54 1.60
CA ILE A 39 -13.13 -1.77 2.75
C ILE A 39 -11.66 -2.10 3.00
N ILE A 40 -10.84 -1.06 3.18
CA ILE A 40 -9.44 -1.20 3.59
C ILE A 40 -9.40 -1.65 5.05
N ARG A 41 -8.87 -2.85 5.30
CA ARG A 41 -8.71 -3.45 6.63
C ARG A 41 -7.33 -3.25 7.23
N TRP A 42 -6.33 -3.06 6.38
CA TRP A 42 -4.96 -2.84 6.80
C TRP A 42 -4.21 -1.99 5.78
N VAL A 43 -3.31 -1.14 6.29
CA VAL A 43 -2.48 -0.23 5.52
C VAL A 43 -1.06 -0.33 6.05
N ASN A 44 -0.09 -0.55 5.16
CA ASN A 44 1.32 -0.34 5.43
C ASN A 44 1.86 0.78 4.54
N LEU A 45 2.40 1.82 5.17
CA LEU A 45 3.06 2.93 4.52
C LEU A 45 4.47 3.04 5.07
N THR A 46 5.46 3.13 4.18
CA THR A 46 6.85 3.39 4.57
C THR A 46 7.38 4.59 3.83
N GLU A 47 8.14 5.43 4.53
CA GLU A 47 8.85 6.57 3.94
C GLU A 47 10.17 6.12 3.29
N ASN A 48 10.64 4.91 3.61
CA ASN A 48 11.84 4.36 3.02
C ASN A 48 11.51 3.54 1.77
N ILE A 49 11.94 4.05 0.62
CA ILE A 49 11.70 3.43 -0.70
C ILE A 49 12.27 2.01 -0.84
N ALA A 50 13.19 1.59 0.03
CA ALA A 50 13.79 0.26 0.03
C ALA A 50 13.06 -0.76 0.92
N VAL A 51 12.15 -0.30 1.78
CA VAL A 51 11.42 -1.18 2.72
C VAL A 51 10.13 -1.66 2.07
N ARG A 52 9.80 -2.94 2.26
CA ARG A 52 8.54 -3.57 1.82
C ARG A 52 7.95 -4.36 2.96
N ALA A 53 6.63 -4.56 2.96
CA ALA A 53 6.02 -5.55 3.83
C ALA A 53 6.62 -6.93 3.56
N ARG A 54 6.99 -7.64 4.63
CA ARG A 54 7.38 -9.06 4.51
C ARG A 54 6.12 -9.92 4.40
N PRO A 55 6.18 -11.07 3.69
CA PRO A 55 5.03 -11.94 3.52
C PRO A 55 4.34 -12.32 4.84
N GLU A 56 5.11 -12.53 5.90
CA GLU A 56 4.58 -12.93 7.22
C GLU A 56 3.71 -11.82 7.83
N GLN A 57 4.07 -10.55 7.61
CA GLN A 57 3.29 -9.40 8.11
C GLN A 57 1.97 -9.26 7.36
N VAL A 58 1.97 -9.61 6.07
CA VAL A 58 0.75 -9.59 5.25
C VAL A 58 -0.18 -10.73 5.67
N LEU A 59 0.35 -11.92 5.94
CA LEU A 59 -0.43 -13.07 6.42
C LEU A 59 -1.00 -12.80 7.81
N GLU A 60 -0.20 -12.25 8.73
CA GLU A 60 -0.69 -11.86 10.05
C GLU A 60 -1.81 -10.82 9.94
N ALA A 61 -1.65 -9.78 9.12
CA ALA A 61 -2.70 -8.79 8.88
C ALA A 61 -3.98 -9.40 8.28
N PHE A 62 -3.83 -10.40 7.40
CA PHE A 62 -4.96 -11.13 6.84
C PHE A 62 -5.71 -11.93 7.91
N GLU A 63 -4.99 -12.72 8.71
CA GLU A 63 -5.58 -13.52 9.80
C GLU A 63 -6.26 -12.64 10.86
N GLN A 64 -5.66 -11.49 11.22
CA GLN A 64 -6.26 -10.52 12.14
C GLN A 64 -7.51 -9.84 11.51
N GLY A 65 -7.50 -9.63 10.20
CA GLY A 65 -8.64 -9.10 9.45
C GLY A 65 -9.84 -10.05 9.40
N GLU A 66 -9.61 -11.37 9.44
CA GLU A 66 -10.66 -12.38 9.57
C GLU A 66 -11.21 -12.49 11.01
N GLN A 67 -10.43 -12.12 12.02
CA GLN A 67 -10.82 -12.23 13.43
C GLN A 67 -11.80 -11.13 13.91
N VAL A 68 -12.13 -10.14 13.07
CA VAL A 68 -13.21 -9.19 13.37
C VAL A 68 -14.55 -9.75 12.89
N THR A 69 -15.03 -10.79 13.58
CA THR A 69 -16.48 -11.10 13.63
C THR A 69 -16.93 -11.16 15.09
N PRO A 70 -17.39 -10.05 15.69
CA PRO A 70 -18.16 -10.10 16.93
C PRO A 70 -19.66 -10.15 16.62
N GLN A 71 -20.25 -11.30 17.00
CA GLN A 71 -21.67 -11.61 17.33
C GLN A 71 -22.79 -11.24 16.34
#